data_AF-A0A2A2EKU3-F1
#
_entry.id   AF-A0A2A2EKU3-F1
#
_cell.length_a   1.000
_cell.length_b   1.000
_cell.length_c   1.000
_cell.angle_alpha   90.00
_cell.angle_beta   90.00
_cell.angle_gamma   90.00
#
_symmetry.space_group_name_H-M   'P 1'
#
loop_
_entity.id
_entity.type
_entity.pdbx_description
1 polymer ?
#
loop_
_entity_poly.entity_id
_entity_poly.type
_entity_poly.pdbx_seq_one_letter_code
_entity_poly.pdbx_strand_id
1 'polypeptide(L)'
;MREAAARFVEQHARPLELAQYRVFFAEGDPNEVVNALLPFQNADGGFGHALEPDNWNPDSTPITTNDALLRLYDAGALDLNSGTAKHIAQYLLSGAEFDAHAMRWRFAVSGNIDHPHAIWWERRGDGIFGWNPTVSLAAFLVCMHAEGPWEALLTEAFDTLVQSGASSGDELTCFMFAWELLNREQIEGIIDGERARTAIIRAIDATVCRDTARYSTEYVTMPSTFFRSADSPFLVESFAPFIQAELETLPARQAPDGGFDISWQWHTDYPEAFAQARNWWRPRVTLDKLRFLTAFTNGG
;
A
#
# COMPACT_ATOMS: atom_id res chain seq x y z
N MET A 1 -19.60 -13.19 -9.68
CA MET A 1 -18.75 -12.23 -8.95
C MET A 1 -17.57 -11.74 -9.78
N ARG A 2 -16.60 -12.60 -10.15
CA ARG A 2 -15.36 -12.20 -10.87
C ARG A 2 -15.64 -11.40 -12.14
N GLU A 3 -16.47 -11.93 -13.04
CA GLU A 3 -16.81 -11.24 -14.29
C GLU A 3 -17.50 -9.88 -14.08
N ALA A 4 -18.34 -9.75 -13.05
CA ALA A 4 -19.00 -8.49 -12.75
C ALA A 4 -18.01 -7.45 -12.22
N ALA A 5 -17.08 -7.86 -11.36
CA ALA A 5 -16.01 -7.01 -10.85
C ALA A 5 -15.01 -6.61 -11.96
N ALA A 6 -14.65 -7.54 -12.85
CA ALA A 6 -13.86 -7.26 -14.04
C ALA A 6 -14.50 -6.17 -14.92
N ARG A 7 -15.78 -6.35 -15.28
CA ARG A 7 -16.53 -5.34 -16.06
C ARG A 7 -16.61 -3.99 -15.35
N PHE A 8 -16.81 -3.99 -14.03
CA PHE A 8 -16.82 -2.77 -13.24
C PHE A 8 -15.48 -2.02 -13.36
N VAL A 9 -14.36 -2.72 -13.18
CA VAL A 9 -13.02 -2.13 -13.30
C VAL A 9 -12.80 -1.59 -14.72
N GLU A 10 -13.13 -2.36 -15.77
CA GLU A 10 -13.00 -1.92 -17.17
C GLU A 10 -13.79 -0.64 -17.49
N GLN A 11 -14.93 -0.43 -16.82
CA GLN A 11 -15.83 0.72 -17.08
C GLN A 11 -15.52 1.95 -16.21
N HIS A 12 -14.96 1.75 -15.01
CA HIS A 12 -14.88 2.79 -13.98
C HIS A 12 -13.45 3.09 -13.48
N ALA A 13 -12.47 2.25 -13.79
CA ALA A 13 -11.09 2.47 -13.36
C ALA A 13 -10.45 3.71 -14.00
N ARG A 14 -9.58 4.38 -13.23
CA ARG A 14 -8.60 5.29 -13.83
C ARG A 14 -7.63 4.45 -14.68
N PRO A 15 -6.87 5.07 -15.61
CA PRO A 15 -5.88 4.36 -16.42
C PRO A 15 -4.94 3.47 -15.61
N LEU A 16 -4.60 3.88 -14.38
CA LEU A 16 -3.68 3.16 -13.51
C LEU A 16 -4.28 1.86 -12.94
N GLU A 17 -5.47 1.92 -12.35
CA GLU A 17 -6.15 0.68 -11.90
C GLU A 17 -6.50 -0.24 -13.08
N LEU A 18 -6.82 0.33 -14.25
CA LEU A 18 -7.03 -0.48 -15.46
C LEU A 18 -5.75 -1.18 -15.93
N ALA A 19 -4.60 -0.52 -15.88
CA ALA A 19 -3.31 -1.14 -16.18
C ALA A 19 -3.00 -2.26 -15.18
N GLN A 20 -3.22 -2.03 -13.88
CA GLN A 20 -3.05 -3.05 -12.85
C GLN A 20 -3.98 -4.26 -13.07
N TYR A 21 -5.23 -4.03 -13.43
CA TYR A 21 -6.17 -5.10 -13.80
C TYR A 21 -5.61 -6.00 -14.91
N ARG A 22 -5.10 -5.39 -15.98
CA ARG A 22 -4.55 -6.12 -17.12
C ARG A 22 -3.33 -6.94 -16.74
N VAL A 23 -2.42 -6.37 -15.95
CA VAL A 23 -1.24 -7.08 -15.44
C VAL A 23 -1.64 -8.26 -14.56
N PHE A 24 -2.60 -8.08 -13.64
CA PHE A 24 -2.99 -9.11 -12.69
C PHE A 24 -3.82 -10.25 -13.29
N PHE A 25 -4.64 -9.98 -14.31
CA PHE A 25 -5.67 -10.91 -14.77
C PHE A 25 -5.72 -11.14 -16.28
N ALA A 26 -4.92 -10.44 -17.08
CA ALA A 26 -5.00 -10.50 -18.54
C ALA A 26 -3.62 -10.49 -19.23
N GLU A 27 -2.57 -11.00 -18.57
CA GLU A 27 -1.20 -11.11 -19.10
C GLU A 27 -0.65 -9.77 -19.66
N GLY A 28 -1.11 -8.64 -19.09
CA GLY A 28 -0.67 -7.30 -19.49
C GLY A 28 0.80 -7.05 -19.17
N ASP A 29 1.44 -6.18 -19.96
CA ASP A 29 2.83 -5.76 -19.72
C ASP A 29 2.91 -4.90 -18.44
N PRO A 30 3.74 -5.26 -17.44
CA PRO A 30 4.00 -4.43 -16.26
C PRO A 30 4.35 -2.96 -16.58
N ASN A 31 4.94 -2.68 -17.76
CA ASN A 31 5.22 -1.32 -18.20
C ASN A 31 3.96 -0.45 -18.41
N GLU A 32 2.78 -1.06 -18.63
CA GLU A 32 1.52 -0.30 -18.66
C GLU A 32 1.27 0.43 -17.34
N VAL A 33 1.65 -0.18 -16.20
CA VAL A 33 1.51 0.43 -14.87
C VAL A 33 2.51 1.58 -14.70
N VAL A 34 3.76 1.41 -15.17
CA VAL A 34 4.76 2.50 -15.18
C VAL A 34 4.23 3.70 -15.95
N ASN A 35 3.75 3.48 -17.18
CA ASN A 35 3.23 4.55 -18.03
C ASN A 35 2.01 5.26 -17.43
N ALA A 36 1.13 4.51 -16.78
CA ALA A 36 -0.05 5.07 -16.13
C ALA A 36 0.27 5.83 -14.82
N LEU A 37 1.44 5.60 -14.22
CA LEU A 37 1.94 6.33 -13.06
C LEU A 37 2.60 7.66 -13.41
N LEU A 38 3.23 7.78 -14.59
CA LEU A 38 3.98 8.99 -14.98
C LEU A 38 3.18 10.30 -14.87
N PRO A 39 1.87 10.38 -15.18
CA PRO A 39 1.10 11.61 -14.99
C PRO A 39 1.02 12.11 -13.53
N PHE A 40 1.31 11.25 -12.56
CA PHE A 40 1.32 11.59 -11.13
C PHE A 40 2.72 11.96 -10.62
N GLN A 41 3.77 11.75 -11.41
CA GLN A 41 5.15 12.04 -11.01
C GLN A 41 5.50 13.51 -11.28
N ASN A 42 6.03 14.19 -10.27
CA ASN A 42 6.49 15.57 -10.37
C ASN A 42 7.95 15.64 -10.85
N ALA A 43 8.38 16.85 -11.22
CA ALA A 43 9.73 17.11 -11.72
C ALA A 43 10.85 16.83 -10.71
N ASP A 44 10.53 16.83 -9.41
CA ASP A 44 11.45 16.44 -8.33
C ASP A 44 11.60 14.92 -8.18
N GLY A 45 10.79 14.14 -8.89
CA GLY A 45 10.79 12.68 -8.93
C GLY A 45 9.82 12.01 -7.95
N GLY A 46 9.20 12.77 -7.05
CA GLY A 46 8.17 12.28 -6.15
C GLY A 46 6.79 12.27 -6.81
N PHE A 47 5.78 11.82 -6.07
CA PHE A 47 4.41 11.66 -6.59
C PHE A 47 3.37 12.48 -5.81
N GLY A 48 2.35 12.95 -6.53
CA GLY A 48 1.22 13.74 -6.03
C GLY A 48 -0.05 13.50 -6.84
N HIS A 49 -0.86 14.55 -7.04
CA HIS A 49 -2.00 14.60 -7.98
C HIS A 49 -3.12 13.57 -7.72
N ALA A 50 -3.46 13.35 -6.45
CA ALA A 50 -4.48 12.38 -6.04
C ALA A 50 -4.21 10.94 -6.52
N LEU A 51 -2.93 10.57 -6.72
CA LEU A 51 -2.53 9.19 -6.93
C LEU A 51 -3.13 8.30 -5.83
N GLU A 52 -2.90 8.72 -4.59
CA GLU A 52 -3.63 8.30 -3.41
C GLU A 52 -4.96 9.06 -3.35
N PRO A 53 -6.12 8.43 -3.63
CA PRO A 53 -7.37 9.14 -3.85
C PRO A 53 -7.84 10.00 -2.68
N ASP A 54 -7.40 9.68 -1.45
CA ASP A 54 -7.76 10.43 -0.25
C ASP A 54 -6.95 11.71 -0.03
N ASN A 55 -5.90 11.98 -0.82
CA ASN A 55 -5.07 13.18 -0.70
C ASN A 55 -4.83 13.85 -2.06
N TRP A 56 -5.43 15.02 -2.28
CA TRP A 56 -5.35 15.72 -3.57
C TRP A 56 -4.21 16.74 -3.64
N ASN A 57 -3.28 16.71 -2.68
CA ASN A 57 -2.06 17.51 -2.74
C ASN A 57 -1.32 17.22 -4.07
N PRO A 58 -1.10 18.23 -4.93
CA PRO A 58 -0.37 18.05 -6.19
C PRO A 58 1.13 17.91 -5.97
N ASP A 59 1.66 18.40 -4.85
CA ASP A 59 3.07 18.34 -4.54
C ASP A 59 3.49 16.92 -4.14
N SER A 60 4.78 16.65 -4.29
CA SER A 60 5.36 15.36 -3.94
C SER A 60 5.34 15.14 -2.43
N THR A 61 4.73 14.04 -1.99
CA THR A 61 4.74 13.63 -0.57
C THR A 61 5.39 12.26 -0.39
N PRO A 62 5.98 11.95 0.79
CA PRO A 62 6.56 10.64 1.04
C PRO A 62 5.52 9.52 0.96
N ILE A 63 4.30 9.76 1.43
CA ILE A 63 3.22 8.76 1.38
C ILE A 63 2.77 8.48 -0.04
N THR A 64 2.55 9.52 -0.85
CA THR A 64 2.10 9.33 -2.23
C THR A 64 3.20 8.69 -3.08
N THR A 65 4.47 9.02 -2.80
CA THR A 65 5.62 8.36 -3.42
C THR A 65 5.74 6.89 -2.99
N ASN A 66 5.44 6.57 -1.73
CA ASN A 66 5.36 5.18 -1.26
C ASN A 66 4.22 4.41 -1.94
N ASP A 67 3.05 5.03 -2.15
CA ASP A 67 1.96 4.41 -2.90
C ASP A 67 2.40 4.04 -4.33
N ALA A 68 3.11 4.93 -5.03
CA ALA A 68 3.69 4.62 -6.33
C ALA A 68 4.65 3.43 -6.29
N LEU A 69 5.54 3.37 -5.30
CA LEU A 69 6.48 2.24 -5.12
C LEU A 69 5.75 0.92 -4.90
N LEU A 70 4.76 0.88 -4.00
CA LEU A 70 3.99 -0.32 -3.72
C LEU A 70 3.22 -0.79 -4.96
N ARG A 71 2.68 0.14 -5.76
CA ARG A 71 1.96 -0.19 -7.00
C ARG A 71 2.87 -0.73 -8.09
N LEU A 72 4.08 -0.18 -8.22
CA LEU A 72 5.10 -0.71 -9.12
C LEU A 72 5.53 -2.11 -8.69
N TYR A 73 5.75 -2.31 -7.38
CA TYR A 73 6.16 -3.60 -6.84
C TYR A 73 5.09 -4.68 -7.05
N ASP A 74 3.85 -4.38 -6.66
CA ASP A 74 2.72 -5.30 -6.81
C ASP A 74 2.49 -5.74 -8.25
N ALA A 75 2.71 -4.84 -9.21
CA ALA A 75 2.60 -5.10 -10.65
C ALA A 75 3.81 -5.82 -11.25
N GLY A 76 4.86 -6.11 -10.48
CA GLY A 76 6.12 -6.61 -11.02
C GLY A 76 6.84 -5.60 -11.93
N ALA A 77 6.51 -4.32 -11.80
CA ALA A 77 6.98 -3.21 -12.63
C ALA A 77 8.11 -2.39 -11.98
N LEU A 78 8.46 -2.67 -10.71
CA LEU A 78 9.56 -2.00 -10.03
C LEU A 78 10.92 -2.53 -10.50
N ASP A 79 11.46 -1.91 -11.53
CA ASP A 79 12.86 -2.03 -11.97
C ASP A 79 13.72 -0.94 -11.33
N LEU A 80 14.67 -1.34 -10.46
CA LEU A 80 15.58 -0.43 -9.75
C LEU A 80 16.57 0.28 -10.69
N ASN A 81 16.79 -0.24 -11.90
CA ASN A 81 17.65 0.41 -12.90
C ASN A 81 16.91 1.45 -13.76
N SER A 82 15.58 1.49 -13.67
CA SER A 82 14.72 2.36 -14.47
C SER A 82 14.90 3.84 -14.13
N GLY A 83 14.51 4.71 -15.08
CA GLY A 83 14.44 6.16 -14.84
C GLY A 83 13.46 6.51 -13.71
N THR A 84 12.32 5.82 -13.64
CA THR A 84 11.31 6.04 -12.61
C THR A 84 11.86 5.77 -11.21
N ALA A 85 12.55 4.65 -11.00
CA ALA A 85 13.18 4.33 -9.71
C ALA A 85 14.26 5.36 -9.32
N LYS A 86 15.09 5.78 -10.28
CA LYS A 86 16.12 6.82 -10.06
C LYS A 86 15.51 8.17 -9.67
N HIS A 87 14.39 8.56 -10.29
CA HIS A 87 13.68 9.79 -9.92
C HIS A 87 13.05 9.69 -8.53
N ILE A 88 12.47 8.54 -8.16
CA ILE A 88 11.98 8.32 -6.79
C ILE A 88 13.13 8.47 -5.78
N ALA A 89 14.27 7.84 -6.04
CA ALA A 89 15.45 7.96 -5.19
C ALA A 89 15.94 9.42 -5.09
N GLN A 90 15.93 10.17 -6.20
CA GLN A 90 16.27 11.59 -6.21
C GLN A 90 15.36 12.40 -5.28
N TYR A 91 14.05 12.20 -5.33
CA TYR A 91 13.11 12.87 -4.42
C TYR A 91 13.41 12.54 -2.97
N LEU A 92 13.59 11.26 -2.63
CA LEU A 92 13.83 10.84 -1.25
C LEU A 92 15.17 11.39 -0.70
N LEU A 93 16.21 11.40 -1.53
CA LEU A 93 17.53 11.92 -1.18
C LEU A 93 17.59 13.45 -1.13
N SER A 94 16.57 14.16 -1.64
CA SER A 94 16.47 15.62 -1.49
C SER A 94 16.24 16.06 -0.04
N GLY A 95 15.78 15.14 0.83
CA GLY A 95 15.39 15.44 2.21
C GLY A 95 14.01 16.07 2.36
N ALA A 96 13.24 16.19 1.27
CA ALA A 96 11.86 16.67 1.33
C ALA A 96 11.04 15.85 2.33
N GLU A 97 10.43 16.56 3.29
CA GLU A 97 9.58 15.99 4.34
C GLU A 97 10.27 14.89 5.20
N PHE A 98 11.61 14.84 5.22
CA PHE A 98 12.37 14.02 6.15
C PHE A 98 12.70 14.81 7.42
N ASP A 99 12.31 14.27 8.57
CA ASP A 99 12.66 14.82 9.87
C ASP A 99 14.00 14.24 10.34
N ALA A 100 15.06 15.05 10.30
CA ALA A 100 16.41 14.60 10.66
C ALA A 100 16.60 14.32 12.17
N HIS A 101 15.71 14.83 13.03
CA HIS A 101 15.78 14.55 14.47
C HIS A 101 15.09 13.23 14.79
N ALA A 102 13.88 13.03 14.26
CA ALA A 102 13.14 11.79 14.45
C ALA A 102 13.64 10.65 13.54
N MET A 103 14.43 10.99 12.52
CA MET A 103 14.93 10.08 11.48
C MET A 103 13.80 9.34 10.77
N ARG A 104 12.77 10.09 10.36
CA ARG A 104 11.57 9.56 9.66
C ARG A 104 11.10 10.51 8.58
N TRP A 105 10.54 9.97 7.51
CA TRP A 105 9.68 10.76 6.62
C TRP A 105 8.33 11.01 7.29
N ARG A 106 7.78 12.21 7.06
CA ARG A 106 6.44 12.55 7.53
C ARG A 106 5.39 11.75 6.77
N PHE A 107 4.45 11.20 7.52
CA PHE A 107 3.24 10.58 7.01
C PHE A 107 2.27 11.64 6.46
N ALA A 108 2.04 12.70 7.25
CA ALA A 108 1.21 13.84 6.87
C ALA A 108 2.06 15.11 6.79
N VAL A 109 1.95 15.82 5.67
CA VAL A 109 2.76 17.03 5.37
C VAL A 109 1.91 18.28 5.50
N SER A 110 2.54 19.42 5.74
CA SER A 110 1.81 20.68 6.00
C SER A 110 0.96 21.14 4.81
N GLY A 111 1.42 20.93 3.57
CA GLY A 111 0.70 21.36 2.37
C GLY A 111 -0.59 20.60 2.08
N ASN A 112 -0.85 19.46 2.74
CA ASN A 112 -2.08 18.68 2.50
C ASN A 112 -3.35 19.50 2.80
N ILE A 113 -3.29 20.41 3.78
CA ILE A 113 -4.46 21.19 4.22
C ILE A 113 -4.96 22.18 3.17
N ASP A 114 -4.10 22.53 2.20
CA ASP A 114 -4.41 23.50 1.14
C ASP A 114 -5.20 22.86 -0.01
N HIS A 115 -5.48 21.55 0.06
CA HIS A 115 -6.14 20.78 -0.99
C HIS A 115 -7.24 19.88 -0.41
N PRO A 116 -8.18 19.35 -1.21
CA PRO A 116 -9.12 18.34 -0.72
C PRO A 116 -8.41 17.09 -0.20
N HIS A 117 -8.77 16.66 1.01
CA HIS A 117 -8.12 15.52 1.68
C HIS A 117 -9.01 14.90 2.76
N ALA A 118 -8.70 13.66 3.14
CA ALA A 118 -9.22 13.03 4.35
C ALA A 118 -8.51 13.51 5.62
N ILE A 119 -9.21 13.46 6.77
CA ILE A 119 -8.75 14.01 8.06
C ILE A 119 -7.40 13.45 8.55
N TRP A 120 -7.05 12.22 8.16
CA TRP A 120 -5.77 11.61 8.54
C TRP A 120 -4.57 12.19 7.78
N TRP A 121 -4.80 12.92 6.69
CA TRP A 121 -3.75 13.64 5.98
C TRP A 121 -3.49 15.04 6.53
N GLU A 122 -4.27 15.50 7.51
CA GLU A 122 -3.93 16.71 8.26
C GLU A 122 -2.73 16.45 9.16
N ARG A 123 -1.67 17.23 8.97
CA ARG A 123 -0.47 17.11 9.81
C ARG A 123 -0.78 17.50 11.25
N ARG A 124 -0.64 16.54 12.17
CA ARG A 124 -0.67 16.76 13.62
C ARG A 124 0.74 16.64 14.20
N GLY A 125 1.17 17.63 14.99
CA GLY A 125 2.51 17.64 15.58
C GLY A 125 3.61 17.56 14.52
N ASP A 126 4.50 16.58 14.66
CA ASP A 126 5.54 16.31 13.66
C ASP A 126 5.00 15.65 12.39
N GLY A 127 3.77 15.15 12.35
CA GLY A 127 3.22 14.47 11.18
C GLY A 127 3.82 13.09 10.94
N ILE A 128 4.53 12.51 11.92
CA ILE A 128 5.10 11.17 11.84
C ILE A 128 4.06 10.17 12.36
N PHE A 129 3.94 9.03 11.69
CA PHE A 129 3.04 7.96 12.10
C PHE A 129 3.77 6.60 12.08
N GLY A 130 4.36 6.25 13.22
CA GLY A 130 5.19 5.05 13.35
C GLY A 130 6.30 5.02 12.30
N TRP A 131 6.40 3.90 11.60
CA TRP A 131 7.32 3.63 10.50
C TRP A 131 6.71 3.79 9.11
N ASN A 132 5.43 4.22 9.00
CA ASN A 132 4.80 4.48 7.72
C ASN A 132 5.09 5.93 7.26
N PRO A 133 5.69 6.17 6.08
CA PRO A 133 6.17 5.20 5.07
C PRO A 133 7.66 4.84 5.20
N THR A 134 8.35 5.38 6.21
CA THR A 134 9.81 5.31 6.37
C THR A 134 10.43 3.93 6.12
N VAL A 135 9.88 2.84 6.66
CA VAL A 135 10.50 1.50 6.50
C VAL A 135 10.53 1.05 5.04
N SER A 136 9.49 1.35 4.26
CA SER A 136 9.44 1.04 2.83
C SER A 136 10.43 1.90 2.04
N LEU A 137 10.46 3.20 2.33
CA LEU A 137 11.35 4.14 1.65
C LEU A 137 12.83 3.84 1.95
N ALA A 138 13.15 3.48 3.19
CA ALA A 138 14.49 3.06 3.58
C ALA A 138 14.90 1.75 2.88
N ALA A 139 14.00 0.75 2.81
CA ALA A 139 14.27 -0.51 2.09
C ALA A 139 14.55 -0.25 0.61
N PHE A 140 13.75 0.62 -0.01
CA PHE A 140 13.97 1.03 -1.39
C PHE A 140 15.33 1.70 -1.58
N LEU A 141 15.72 2.67 -0.74
CA LEU A 141 17.01 3.34 -0.86
C LEU A 141 18.22 2.41 -0.62
N VAL A 142 18.10 1.45 0.29
CA VAL A 142 19.12 0.39 0.46
C VAL A 142 19.26 -0.44 -0.80
N CYS A 143 18.15 -0.87 -1.41
CA CYS A 143 18.18 -1.65 -2.65
C CYS A 143 18.68 -0.84 -3.85
N MET A 144 18.51 0.49 -3.82
CA MET A 144 19.11 1.42 -4.79
C MET A 144 20.61 1.68 -4.54
N HIS A 145 21.20 1.07 -3.49
CA HIS A 145 22.56 1.32 -3.02
C HIS A 145 22.85 2.80 -2.75
N ALA A 146 21.84 3.54 -2.29
CA ALA A 146 22.00 4.95 -1.96
C ALA A 146 22.77 5.12 -0.64
N GLU A 147 23.69 6.09 -0.62
CA GLU A 147 24.38 6.47 0.61
C GLU A 147 23.39 7.09 1.61
N GLY A 148 23.54 6.77 2.90
CA GLY A 148 22.76 7.36 3.97
C GLY A 148 22.53 6.42 5.16
N PRO A 149 21.67 6.83 6.11
CA PRO A 149 21.42 6.07 7.34
C PRO A 149 20.41 4.91 7.15
N TRP A 150 20.13 4.51 5.91
CA TRP A 150 18.97 3.69 5.56
C TRP A 150 19.04 2.27 6.14
N GLU A 151 20.22 1.66 6.18
CA GLU A 151 20.41 0.34 6.82
C GLU A 151 20.13 0.41 8.33
N ALA A 152 20.65 1.43 9.01
CA ALA A 152 20.41 1.63 10.44
C ALA A 152 18.92 1.87 10.75
N LEU A 153 18.23 2.61 9.88
CA LEU A 153 16.77 2.78 9.97
C LEU A 153 16.03 1.46 9.84
N LEU A 154 16.42 0.59 8.91
CA LEU A 154 15.79 -0.72 8.76
C LEU A 154 16.03 -1.61 9.98
N THR A 155 17.25 -1.65 10.51
CA THR A 155 17.54 -2.40 11.74
C THR A 155 16.66 -1.90 12.89
N GLU A 156 16.59 -0.59 13.11
CA GLU A 156 15.74 0.01 14.16
C GLU A 156 14.25 -0.28 13.93
N ALA A 157 13.78 -0.23 12.67
CA ALA A 157 12.40 -0.52 12.30
C ALA A 157 12.00 -1.94 12.67
N PHE A 158 12.80 -2.92 12.22
CA PHE A 158 12.50 -4.33 12.47
C PHE A 158 12.70 -4.70 13.94
N ASP A 159 13.66 -4.12 14.65
CA ASP A 159 13.74 -4.29 16.10
C ASP A 159 12.51 -3.71 16.83
N THR A 160 12.00 -2.57 16.38
CA THR A 160 10.74 -1.99 16.91
C THR A 160 9.56 -2.92 16.64
N LEU A 161 9.43 -3.46 15.41
CA LEU A 161 8.38 -4.43 15.07
C LEU A 161 8.47 -5.68 15.96
N VAL A 162 9.68 -6.18 16.22
CA VAL A 162 9.90 -7.33 17.09
C VAL A 162 9.50 -7.03 18.55
N GLN A 163 9.76 -5.82 19.04
CA GLN A 163 9.49 -5.45 20.43
C GLN A 163 8.03 -5.04 20.68
N SER A 164 7.44 -4.29 19.75
CA SER A 164 6.19 -3.57 19.96
C SER A 164 5.10 -3.85 18.93
N GLY A 165 5.41 -4.55 17.83
CA GLY A 165 4.47 -4.76 16.73
C GLY A 165 4.34 -3.51 15.84
N ALA A 166 3.30 -3.50 14.99
CA ALA A 166 2.97 -2.37 14.12
C ALA A 166 1.80 -1.57 14.71
N SER A 167 1.76 -0.26 14.44
CA SER A 167 0.74 0.66 14.93
C SER A 167 -0.56 0.58 14.12
N SER A 168 -0.50 0.05 12.88
CA SER A 168 -1.65 -0.08 11.98
C SER A 168 -1.42 -1.16 10.91
N GLY A 169 -2.50 -1.53 10.20
CA GLY A 169 -2.40 -2.39 9.02
C GLY A 169 -1.56 -1.77 7.91
N ASP A 170 -1.70 -0.47 7.66
CA ASP A 170 -0.97 0.24 6.60
C ASP A 170 0.54 0.28 6.88
N GLU A 171 0.92 0.54 8.14
CA GLU A 171 2.33 0.44 8.54
C GLU A 171 2.85 -0.99 8.39
N LEU A 172 2.04 -2.00 8.73
CA LEU A 172 2.45 -3.39 8.57
C LEU A 172 2.65 -3.78 7.09
N THR A 173 1.85 -3.24 6.17
CA THR A 173 2.12 -3.42 4.73
C THR A 173 3.45 -2.82 4.29
N CYS A 174 3.89 -1.73 4.95
CA CYS A 174 5.20 -1.15 4.69
C CYS A 174 6.35 -2.08 5.12
N PHE A 175 6.19 -2.75 6.27
CA PHE A 175 7.14 -3.77 6.75
C PHE A 175 7.18 -5.02 5.86
N MET A 176 6.02 -5.48 5.40
CA MET A 176 5.92 -6.59 4.45
C MET A 176 6.68 -6.27 3.16
N PHE A 177 6.39 -5.11 2.55
CA PHE A 177 7.11 -4.66 1.36
C PHE A 177 8.62 -4.53 1.59
N ALA A 178 9.05 -3.95 2.71
CA ALA A 178 10.47 -3.83 3.03
C ALA A 178 11.15 -5.21 3.11
N TRP A 179 10.54 -6.18 3.80
CA TRP A 179 11.06 -7.54 3.89
C TRP A 179 11.13 -8.20 2.52
N GLU A 180 10.04 -8.14 1.74
CA GLU A 180 9.95 -8.79 0.43
C GLU A 180 10.92 -8.16 -0.58
N LEU A 181 11.10 -6.83 -0.56
CA LEU A 181 12.06 -6.14 -1.42
C LEU A 181 13.50 -6.52 -1.09
N LEU A 182 13.88 -6.51 0.20
CA LEU A 182 15.22 -6.94 0.62
C LEU A 182 15.52 -8.38 0.20
N ASN A 183 14.54 -9.29 0.33
CA ASN A 183 14.70 -10.69 -0.10
C ASN A 183 14.78 -10.82 -1.63
N ARG A 184 13.96 -10.07 -2.37
CA ARG A 184 13.98 -10.04 -3.84
C ARG A 184 15.34 -9.61 -4.37
N GLU A 185 15.91 -8.58 -3.76
CA GLU A 185 17.20 -8.00 -4.15
C GLU A 185 18.41 -8.66 -3.44
N GLN A 186 18.17 -9.71 -2.66
CA GLN A 186 19.22 -10.47 -1.96
C GLN A 186 20.08 -9.59 -1.04
N ILE A 187 19.48 -8.59 -0.39
CA ILE A 187 20.15 -7.75 0.59
C ILE A 187 20.20 -8.46 1.94
N GLU A 188 21.42 -8.83 2.35
CA GLU A 188 21.69 -9.58 3.58
C GLU A 188 22.40 -8.70 4.64
N GLY A 189 22.39 -9.14 5.90
CA GLY A 189 23.21 -8.54 6.97
C GLY A 189 22.61 -7.33 7.69
N ILE A 190 21.51 -6.76 7.19
CA ILE A 190 20.83 -5.61 7.84
C ILE A 190 19.82 -6.07 8.90
N ILE A 191 19.08 -7.15 8.60
CA ILE A 191 18.06 -7.74 9.47
C ILE A 191 18.22 -9.26 9.52
N ASP A 192 17.76 -9.87 10.61
CA ASP A 192 17.53 -11.31 10.67
C ASP A 192 16.19 -11.62 9.97
N GLY A 193 16.28 -12.22 8.78
CA GLY A 193 15.13 -12.45 7.90
C GLY A 193 14.02 -13.31 8.53
N GLU A 194 14.38 -14.37 9.26
CA GLU A 194 13.39 -15.26 9.91
C GLU A 194 12.79 -14.60 11.15
N ARG A 195 13.61 -13.88 11.94
CA ARG A 195 13.10 -13.10 13.08
C ARG A 195 12.15 -12.00 12.62
N ALA A 196 12.49 -11.30 11.55
CA ALA A 196 11.64 -10.28 10.92
C ALA A 196 10.34 -10.87 10.38
N ARG A 197 10.42 -11.98 9.62
CA ARG A 197 9.25 -12.70 9.10
C ARG A 197 8.31 -13.13 10.23
N THR A 198 8.86 -13.70 11.30
CA THR A 198 8.08 -14.10 12.49
C THR A 198 7.40 -12.90 13.16
N ALA A 199 8.08 -11.75 13.25
CA ALA A 199 7.50 -10.53 13.79
C ALA A 199 6.36 -9.99 12.92
N ILE A 200 6.50 -10.04 11.59
CA ILE A 200 5.42 -9.69 10.65
C ILE A 200 4.21 -10.61 10.86
N ILE A 201 4.39 -11.94 10.87
CA ILE A 201 3.29 -12.89 11.09
C ILE A 201 2.54 -12.60 12.39
N ARG A 202 3.28 -12.35 13.48
CA ARG A 202 2.70 -11.99 14.78
C ARG A 202 1.96 -10.65 14.73
N ALA A 203 2.48 -9.66 14.02
CA ALA A 203 1.82 -8.37 13.85
C ALA A 203 0.54 -8.48 13.02
N ILE A 204 0.53 -9.33 11.98
CA ILE A 204 -0.69 -9.64 11.20
C ILE A 204 -1.73 -10.26 12.14
N ASP A 205 -1.31 -11.27 12.92
CA ASP A 205 -2.18 -11.96 13.88
C ASP A 205 -2.77 -11.01 14.95
N ALA A 206 -2.01 -10.00 15.36
CA ALA A 206 -2.50 -8.96 16.29
C ALA A 206 -3.44 -7.94 15.63
N THR A 207 -3.32 -7.70 14.32
CA THR A 207 -4.03 -6.63 13.61
C THR A 207 -5.30 -7.12 12.90
N VAL A 208 -5.31 -8.35 12.39
CA VAL A 208 -6.50 -8.94 11.75
C VAL A 208 -7.64 -9.03 12.76
N CYS A 209 -8.80 -8.48 12.39
CA CYS A 209 -9.96 -8.51 13.25
C CYS A 209 -10.44 -9.94 13.47
N ARG A 210 -10.54 -10.34 14.74
CA ARG A 210 -10.92 -11.71 15.15
C ARG A 210 -12.42 -11.95 15.14
N ASP A 211 -13.21 -10.89 15.24
CA ASP A 211 -14.66 -10.97 15.14
C ASP A 211 -15.08 -10.88 13.68
N THR A 212 -15.23 -12.06 13.06
CA THR A 212 -15.55 -12.18 11.63
C THR A 212 -16.95 -11.69 11.28
N ALA A 213 -17.86 -11.54 12.26
CA ALA A 213 -19.19 -10.98 12.03
C ALA A 213 -19.10 -9.52 11.54
N ARG A 214 -18.03 -8.80 11.90
CA ARG A 214 -17.80 -7.39 11.53
C ARG A 214 -17.31 -7.22 10.10
N TYR A 215 -16.85 -8.29 9.44
CA TYR A 215 -16.27 -8.22 8.09
C TYR A 215 -17.27 -7.71 7.03
N SER A 216 -18.57 -7.87 7.29
CA SER A 216 -19.63 -7.42 6.37
C SER A 216 -20.12 -5.99 6.62
N THR A 217 -19.82 -5.41 7.80
CA THR A 217 -20.55 -4.23 8.29
C THR A 217 -19.66 -3.07 8.73
N GLU A 218 -18.37 -3.31 8.99
CA GLU A 218 -17.49 -2.32 9.62
C GLU A 218 -16.16 -2.14 8.88
N TYR A 219 -15.52 -0.99 9.10
CA TYR A 219 -14.14 -0.76 8.70
C TYR A 219 -13.20 -1.47 9.68
N VAL A 220 -12.81 -2.69 9.33
CA VAL A 220 -11.87 -3.52 10.10
C VAL A 220 -10.79 -4.09 9.19
N THR A 221 -9.61 -4.32 9.76
CA THR A 221 -8.53 -5.01 9.04
C THR A 221 -8.87 -6.47 8.83
N MET A 222 -8.92 -6.89 7.58
CA MET A 222 -9.27 -8.26 7.16
C MET A 222 -8.05 -8.93 6.50
N PRO A 223 -8.04 -10.27 6.35
CA PRO A 223 -6.95 -10.98 5.70
C PRO A 223 -6.54 -10.42 4.32
N SER A 224 -7.49 -9.96 3.51
CA SER A 224 -7.23 -9.37 2.19
C SER A 224 -6.41 -8.06 2.22
N THR A 225 -6.26 -7.42 3.39
CA THR A 225 -5.31 -6.32 3.57
C THR A 225 -3.87 -6.79 3.34
N PHE A 226 -3.55 -8.03 3.71
CA PHE A 226 -2.18 -8.56 3.71
C PHE A 226 -1.97 -9.64 2.66
N PHE A 227 -2.97 -10.47 2.40
CA PHE A 227 -2.80 -11.65 1.56
C PHE A 227 -3.43 -11.43 0.18
N ARG A 228 -2.59 -11.30 -0.85
CA ARG A 228 -3.00 -11.21 -2.27
C ARG A 228 -2.48 -12.37 -3.11
N SER A 229 -1.77 -13.31 -2.48
CA SER A 229 -1.25 -14.55 -3.05
C SER A 229 -1.28 -15.65 -1.98
N ALA A 230 -1.57 -16.88 -2.39
CA ALA A 230 -1.49 -18.06 -1.54
C ALA A 230 -0.03 -18.45 -1.20
N ASP A 231 0.94 -17.94 -1.96
CA ASP A 231 2.37 -18.17 -1.76
C ASP A 231 3.02 -17.10 -0.85
N SER A 232 2.23 -16.26 -0.18
CA SER A 232 2.78 -15.22 0.69
C SER A 232 3.66 -15.86 1.78
N PRO A 233 4.90 -15.36 2.00
CA PRO A 233 5.79 -15.90 3.02
C PRO A 233 5.21 -15.71 4.42
N PHE A 234 4.26 -14.81 4.61
CA PHE A 234 3.63 -14.52 5.90
C PHE A 234 2.33 -15.30 6.13
N LEU A 235 1.88 -16.07 5.13
CA LEU A 235 0.68 -16.89 5.27
C LEU A 235 1.01 -18.16 6.08
N VAL A 236 0.34 -18.31 7.22
CA VAL A 236 0.40 -19.50 8.07
C VAL A 236 -1.00 -20.08 8.28
N GLU A 237 -1.08 -21.37 8.61
CA GLU A 237 -2.33 -22.14 8.69
C GLU A 237 -3.39 -21.49 9.62
N SER A 238 -2.95 -20.81 10.68
CA SER A 238 -3.86 -20.15 11.62
C SER A 238 -4.71 -19.03 10.99
N PHE A 239 -4.36 -18.54 9.81
CA PHE A 239 -5.16 -17.54 9.08
C PHE A 239 -6.30 -18.16 8.25
N ALA A 240 -6.29 -19.47 7.98
CA ALA A 240 -7.26 -20.11 7.10
C ALA A 240 -8.73 -19.87 7.51
N PRO A 241 -9.13 -19.95 8.81
CA PRO A 241 -10.51 -19.67 9.22
C PRO A 241 -10.94 -18.22 8.95
N PHE A 242 -10.03 -17.25 9.10
CA PHE A 242 -10.32 -15.84 8.85
C PHE A 242 -10.41 -15.53 7.35
N ILE A 243 -9.54 -16.16 6.55
CA ILE A 243 -9.59 -16.06 5.09
C ILE A 243 -10.93 -16.60 4.58
N GLN A 244 -11.32 -17.79 5.04
CA GLN A 244 -12.59 -18.39 4.69
C GLN A 244 -13.78 -17.50 5.09
N ALA A 245 -13.75 -16.94 6.30
CA ALA A 245 -14.79 -16.02 6.75
C ALA A 245 -14.88 -14.76 5.88
N GLU A 246 -13.76 -14.17 5.46
CA GLU A 246 -13.79 -13.03 4.54
C GLU A 246 -14.35 -13.40 3.17
N LEU A 247 -13.94 -14.54 2.60
CA LEU A 247 -14.43 -15.03 1.31
C LEU A 247 -15.95 -15.19 1.31
N GLU A 248 -16.53 -15.69 2.40
CA GLU A 248 -17.97 -15.87 2.58
C GLU A 248 -18.74 -14.53 2.61
N THR A 249 -18.08 -13.42 2.96
CA THR A 249 -18.72 -12.08 2.95
C THR A 249 -18.78 -11.45 1.55
N LEU A 250 -17.88 -11.84 0.64
CA LEU A 250 -17.71 -11.14 -0.65
C LEU A 250 -18.99 -11.11 -1.52
N PRO A 251 -19.81 -12.19 -1.60
CA PRO A 251 -21.05 -12.16 -2.39
C PRO A 251 -22.05 -11.10 -1.93
N ALA A 252 -22.18 -10.90 -0.63
CA ALA A 252 -23.10 -9.92 -0.06
C ALA A 252 -22.58 -8.48 -0.16
N ARG A 253 -21.25 -8.31 -0.25
CA ARG A 253 -20.60 -6.99 -0.29
C ARG A 253 -20.38 -6.44 -1.69
N GLN A 254 -20.45 -7.28 -2.73
CA GLN A 254 -20.36 -6.81 -4.11
C GLN A 254 -21.62 -5.99 -4.45
N ALA A 255 -21.44 -4.74 -4.89
CA ALA A 255 -22.54 -3.88 -5.30
C ALA A 255 -23.18 -4.37 -6.61
N PRO A 256 -24.43 -3.98 -6.93
CA PRO A 256 -25.13 -4.42 -8.14
C PRO A 256 -24.42 -4.09 -9.47
N ASP A 257 -23.59 -3.04 -9.49
CA ASP A 257 -22.76 -2.67 -10.64
C ASP A 257 -21.48 -3.52 -10.76
N GLY A 258 -21.25 -4.44 -9.83
CA GLY A 258 -20.11 -5.36 -9.80
C GLY A 258 -18.93 -4.87 -8.97
N GLY A 259 -18.89 -3.60 -8.56
CA GLY A 259 -17.79 -3.05 -7.78
C GLY A 259 -17.89 -3.34 -6.28
N PHE A 260 -16.78 -3.18 -5.57
CA PHE A 260 -16.75 -3.08 -4.11
C PHE A 260 -16.61 -1.62 -3.69
N ASP A 261 -17.18 -1.28 -2.55
CA ASP A 261 -17.19 0.09 -2.02
C ASP A 261 -16.20 0.29 -0.86
N ILE A 262 -15.85 1.55 -0.60
CA ILE A 262 -15.11 1.93 0.60
C ILE A 262 -16.03 1.93 1.82
N SER A 263 -15.46 1.70 3.00
CA SER A 263 -16.19 1.76 4.28
C SER A 263 -15.81 2.93 5.18
N TRP A 264 -14.99 3.86 4.67
CA TRP A 264 -14.56 5.06 5.38
C TRP A 264 -15.15 6.34 4.79
N GLN A 265 -15.02 7.43 5.55
CA GLN A 265 -15.36 8.79 5.14
C GLN A 265 -14.18 9.71 5.45
N TRP A 266 -14.07 10.83 4.73
CA TRP A 266 -12.98 11.78 4.90
C TRP A 266 -13.05 12.59 6.20
N HIS A 267 -14.23 12.81 6.76
CA HIS A 267 -14.44 13.63 7.96
C HIS A 267 -13.89 15.08 7.85
N THR A 268 -13.82 15.61 6.63
CA THR A 268 -13.48 17.00 6.26
C THR A 268 -14.60 17.60 5.40
N ASP A 269 -14.62 18.92 5.23
CA ASP A 269 -15.68 19.62 4.49
C ASP A 269 -15.43 19.65 2.96
N TYR A 270 -15.26 18.46 2.38
CA TYR A 270 -15.03 18.26 0.94
C TYR A 270 -15.99 17.22 0.33
N PRO A 271 -17.32 17.42 0.40
CA PRO A 271 -18.28 16.39 0.01
C PRO A 271 -18.18 15.97 -1.47
N GLU A 272 -17.95 16.92 -2.38
CA GLU A 272 -17.82 16.62 -3.82
C GLU A 272 -16.51 15.88 -4.14
N ALA A 273 -15.39 16.32 -3.54
CA ALA A 273 -14.11 15.66 -3.72
C ALA A 273 -14.10 14.26 -3.08
N PHE A 274 -14.73 14.08 -1.92
CA PHE A 274 -14.92 12.76 -1.32
C PHE A 274 -15.74 11.83 -2.22
N ALA A 275 -16.84 12.33 -2.82
CA ALA A 275 -17.62 11.53 -3.77
C ALA A 275 -16.78 11.08 -4.97
N GLN A 276 -15.90 11.96 -5.47
CA GLN A 276 -14.98 11.63 -6.56
C GLN A 276 -13.86 10.67 -6.11
N ALA A 277 -13.30 10.85 -4.93
CA ALA A 277 -12.30 9.96 -4.35
C ALA A 277 -12.85 8.55 -4.14
N ARG A 278 -14.10 8.43 -3.68
CA ARG A 278 -14.83 7.16 -3.64
C ARG A 278 -14.87 6.51 -5.03
N ASN A 279 -15.19 7.25 -6.08
CA ASN A 279 -15.19 6.69 -7.45
C ASN A 279 -13.81 6.18 -7.89
N TRP A 280 -12.72 6.81 -7.45
CA TRP A 280 -11.35 6.34 -7.71
C TRP A 280 -10.93 5.15 -6.85
N TRP A 281 -11.40 5.09 -5.60
CA TRP A 281 -11.14 3.98 -4.70
C TRP A 281 -11.87 2.69 -5.07
N ARG A 282 -13.11 2.78 -5.54
CA ARG A 282 -13.93 1.59 -5.84
C ARG A 282 -13.23 0.60 -6.78
N PRO A 283 -12.62 1.03 -7.92
CA PRO A 283 -11.81 0.16 -8.75
C PRO A 283 -10.63 -0.48 -8.00
N ARG A 284 -9.90 0.28 -7.18
CA ARG A 284 -8.76 -0.21 -6.40
C ARG A 284 -9.18 -1.27 -5.37
N VAL A 285 -10.21 -1.01 -4.58
CA VAL A 285 -10.78 -2.00 -3.64
C VAL A 285 -11.30 -3.23 -4.38
N THR A 286 -11.93 -3.04 -5.54
CA THR A 286 -12.43 -4.15 -6.37
C THR A 286 -11.28 -5.05 -6.84
N LEU A 287 -10.15 -4.47 -7.25
CA LEU A 287 -8.95 -5.23 -7.62
C LEU A 287 -8.38 -6.01 -6.45
N ASP A 288 -8.29 -5.40 -5.27
CA ASP A 288 -7.80 -6.08 -4.07
C ASP A 288 -8.69 -7.29 -3.72
N LYS A 289 -10.03 -7.13 -3.77
CA LYS A 289 -10.96 -8.23 -3.53
C LYS A 289 -10.89 -9.31 -4.61
N LEU A 290 -10.69 -8.93 -5.88
CA LEU A 290 -10.47 -9.88 -6.97
C LEU A 290 -9.18 -10.67 -6.78
N ARG A 291 -8.07 -10.03 -6.39
CA ARG A 291 -6.79 -10.70 -6.11
C ARG A 291 -6.94 -11.68 -4.97
N PHE A 292 -7.51 -11.23 -3.86
CA PHE A 292 -7.78 -12.07 -2.69
C PHE A 292 -8.67 -13.27 -3.04
N LEU A 293 -9.80 -13.05 -3.70
CA LEU A 293 -10.69 -14.12 -4.14
C LEU A 293 -9.94 -15.11 -5.03
N THR A 294 -9.21 -14.63 -6.04
CA THR A 294 -8.48 -15.47 -7.00
C THR A 294 -7.44 -16.32 -6.29
N ALA A 295 -6.65 -15.74 -5.40
CA ALA A 295 -5.61 -16.42 -4.64
C ALA A 295 -6.16 -17.60 -3.79
N PHE A 296 -7.35 -17.44 -3.19
CA PHE A 296 -7.87 -18.40 -2.22
C PHE A 296 -9.05 -19.24 -2.69
N THR A 297 -9.42 -19.17 -3.98
CA THR A 297 -10.49 -20.01 -4.54
C THR A 297 -10.11 -20.73 -5.83
N ASN A 298 -8.92 -20.49 -6.40
CA ASN A 298 -8.42 -21.24 -7.58
C ASN A 298 -7.54 -22.46 -7.22
N GLY A 299 -7.64 -22.98 -6.00
CA GLY A 299 -6.98 -24.21 -5.56
C GLY A 299 -7.90 -25.44 -5.55
N GLY A 300 -8.58 -25.72 -6.67
CA GLY A 300 -9.42 -26.90 -6.88
C GLY A 300 -9.08 -27.61 -8.18
#